data_AF-A0A7S4R8B6-F1
#
_entry.id   AF-A0A7S4R8B6-F1
#
_cell.length_a   1.000
_cell.length_b   1.000
_cell.length_c   1.000
_cell.angle_alpha   90.00
_cell.angle_beta   90.00
_cell.angle_gamma   90.00
#
_symmetry.space_group_name_H-M   'P 1'
#
loop_
_entity.id
_entity.type
_entity.pdbx_description
1 polymer ?
#
loop_
_entity_poly.entity_id
_entity_poly.type
_entity_poly.pdbx_seq_one_letter_code
_entity_poly.pdbx_strand_id
1 'polypeptide(L)'
;TDYTFAHDQIQQVAYSLISENERGKMHFWIGNQVWANKHTSPEKALFIAVGQLNKGAFLIDETHQRIKIARLNLQAAQKSKLLGAFVPAAFYLNAGMSLLGKNSWNNYYDLCLHLYSSCAE
;
A
#
# COMPACT_ATOMS: atom_id res chain seq x y z
N THR A 1 4.78 -40.68 19.67
CA THR A 1 4.69 -39.96 18.38
C THR A 1 3.62 -38.92 18.54
N ASP A 2 3.91 -37.83 19.25
CA ASP A 2 2.90 -36.83 19.64
C ASP A 2 3.53 -35.43 19.68
N TYR A 3 4.06 -34.99 18.54
CA TYR A 3 4.68 -33.67 18.39
C TYR A 3 4.18 -32.98 17.12
N THR A 4 2.86 -32.93 16.95
CA THR A 4 2.24 -32.33 15.75
C THR A 4 0.99 -31.51 16.06
N PHE A 5 0.32 -31.68 17.21
CA PHE A 5 -0.90 -30.93 17.52
C PHE A 5 -0.65 -29.56 18.19
N ALA A 6 0.39 -29.43 19.01
CA ALA A 6 0.66 -28.17 19.73
C ALA A 6 1.19 -27.06 18.80
N HIS A 7 1.98 -27.41 17.78
CA HIS A 7 2.59 -26.42 16.88
C HIS A 7 1.55 -25.75 15.96
N ASP A 8 0.56 -26.52 15.50
CA ASP A 8 -0.51 -26.02 14.61
C ASP A 8 -1.54 -25.18 15.38
N GLN A 9 -1.84 -25.51 16.63
CA GLN A 9 -2.74 -24.71 17.47
C GLN A 9 -2.09 -23.40 17.94
N ILE A 10 -0.78 -23.40 18.22
CA ILE A 10 -0.03 -22.17 18.55
C ILE A 10 0.06 -21.26 17.32
N GLN A 11 0.22 -21.79 16.10
CA GLN A 11 0.14 -20.96 14.88
C GLN A 11 -1.26 -20.37 14.70
N GLN A 12 -2.33 -21.14 14.87
CA GLN A 12 -3.70 -20.65 14.70
C GLN A 12 -4.12 -19.61 15.75
N VAL A 13 -3.62 -19.70 16.98
CA VAL A 13 -3.87 -18.72 18.05
C VAL A 13 -2.92 -17.51 17.97
N ALA A 14 -1.67 -17.69 17.52
CA ALA A 14 -0.78 -16.56 17.26
C ALA A 14 -1.33 -15.64 16.16
N TYR A 15 -1.91 -16.20 15.09
CA TYR A 15 -2.54 -15.40 14.04
C TYR A 15 -3.78 -14.61 14.49
N SER A 16 -4.53 -15.10 15.50
CA SER A 16 -5.67 -14.38 16.08
C SER A 16 -5.26 -13.36 17.16
N LEU A 17 -4.02 -13.42 17.66
CA LEU A 17 -3.46 -12.51 18.68
C LEU A 17 -2.73 -11.29 18.12
N ILE A 18 -2.38 -11.27 16.82
CA ILE A 18 -1.72 -10.10 16.24
C ILE A 18 -2.74 -8.97 16.12
N SER A 19 -2.57 -7.95 16.96
CA SER A 19 -3.42 -6.76 16.94
C SER A 19 -3.49 -6.16 15.53
N GLU A 20 -4.59 -5.49 15.18
CA GLU A 20 -4.70 -4.79 13.89
C GLU A 20 -3.51 -3.84 13.65
N ASN A 21 -3.02 -3.22 14.72
CA ASN A 21 -1.82 -2.38 14.71
C ASN A 21 -0.55 -3.16 14.29
N GLU A 22 -0.30 -4.34 14.87
CA GLU A 22 0.86 -5.15 14.50
C GLU A 22 0.77 -5.70 13.07
N ARG A 23 -0.44 -6.10 12.62
CA ARG A 23 -0.66 -6.48 11.23
C ARG A 23 -0.37 -5.32 10.27
N GLY A 24 -0.84 -4.12 10.60
CA GLY A 24 -0.57 -2.93 9.80
C GLY A 24 0.93 -2.57 9.75
N LYS A 25 1.65 -2.69 10.87
CA LYS A 25 3.12 -2.52 10.89
C LYS A 25 3.84 -3.54 10.01
N MET A 26 3.42 -4.80 10.05
CA MET A 26 3.98 -5.85 9.19
C MET A 26 3.74 -5.53 7.71
N HIS A 27 2.50 -5.17 7.35
CA HIS A 27 2.15 -4.74 5.99
C HIS A 27 3.02 -3.56 5.51
N PHE A 28 3.21 -2.55 6.35
CA PHE A 28 4.05 -1.41 6.04
C PHE A 28 5.53 -1.82 5.84
N TRP A 29 6.06 -2.67 6.71
CA TRP A 29 7.43 -3.17 6.60
C TRP A 29 7.63 -3.98 5.31
N ILE A 30 6.79 -4.97 5.04
CA ILE A 30 6.85 -5.79 3.82
C ILE A 30 6.79 -4.90 2.57
N GLY A 31 5.84 -3.97 2.53
CA GLY A 31 5.67 -3.09 1.38
C GLY A 31 6.91 -2.24 1.09
N ASN A 32 7.55 -1.69 2.13
CA ASN A 32 8.80 -0.95 1.97
C ASN A 32 9.98 -1.86 1.56
N GLN A 33 10.09 -3.07 2.12
CA GLN A 33 11.14 -4.01 1.74
C GLN A 33 11.03 -4.45 0.28
N VAL A 34 9.81 -4.75 -0.18
CA VAL A 34 9.56 -5.07 -1.59
C VAL A 34 9.95 -3.91 -2.50
N TRP A 35 9.57 -2.67 -2.13
CA TRP A 35 9.91 -1.49 -2.93
C TRP A 35 11.40 -1.16 -2.96
N ALA A 36 12.11 -1.44 -1.85
CA ALA A 36 13.56 -1.28 -1.78
C ALA A 36 14.25 -2.27 -2.73
N ASN A 37 13.80 -3.52 -2.80
CA ASN A 37 14.40 -4.60 -3.57
C ASN A 37 13.81 -4.76 -5.00
N LYS A 38 13.28 -3.69 -5.59
CA LYS A 38 12.53 -3.71 -6.86
C LYS A 38 13.36 -3.99 -8.13
N HIS A 39 14.68 -4.12 -8.02
CA HIS A 39 15.62 -4.10 -9.16
C HIS A 39 15.30 -5.13 -10.24
N THR A 40 14.89 -6.34 -9.86
CA THR A 40 14.65 -7.45 -10.81
C THR A 40 13.33 -7.32 -11.57
N SER A 41 12.30 -6.72 -10.96
CA SER A 41 10.99 -6.58 -11.60
C SER A 41 10.26 -5.38 -10.99
N PRO A 42 10.55 -4.15 -11.46
CA PRO A 42 10.08 -2.93 -10.81
C PRO A 42 8.56 -2.79 -10.83
N GLU A 43 7.92 -3.25 -11.90
CA GLU A 43 6.46 -3.21 -12.04
C GLU A 43 5.75 -4.19 -11.11
N LYS A 44 6.22 -5.45 -11.07
CA LYS A 44 5.68 -6.44 -10.14
C LYS A 44 5.89 -6.00 -8.69
N ALA A 45 7.08 -5.47 -8.39
CA ALA A 45 7.40 -4.93 -7.08
C ALA A 45 6.49 -3.75 -6.71
N LEU A 46 6.15 -2.87 -7.67
CA LEU A 46 5.22 -1.76 -7.43
C LEU A 46 3.86 -2.27 -6.94
N PHE A 47 3.23 -3.18 -7.69
CA PHE A 47 1.89 -3.69 -7.34
C PHE A 47 1.89 -4.44 -6.00
N ILE A 48 2.91 -5.26 -5.73
CA ILE A 48 3.05 -5.94 -4.45
C ILE A 48 3.25 -4.93 -3.32
N ALA A 49 4.15 -3.95 -3.51
CA ALA A 49 4.44 -2.94 -2.51
C ALA A 49 3.20 -2.11 -2.16
N VAL A 50 2.49 -1.53 -3.15
CA VAL A 50 1.30 -0.71 -2.86
C VAL A 50 0.18 -1.54 -2.25
N GLY A 51 0.02 -2.80 -2.64
CA GLY A 51 -0.96 -3.71 -2.05
C GLY A 51 -0.70 -3.98 -0.56
N GLN A 52 0.57 -4.04 -0.14
CA GLN A 52 0.95 -4.17 1.27
C GLN A 52 0.85 -2.82 2.00
N LEU A 53 1.41 -1.75 1.42
CA LEU A 53 1.40 -0.43 2.03
C LEU A 53 -0.02 0.06 2.30
N ASN A 54 -0.95 -0.13 1.38
CA ASN A 54 -2.35 0.29 1.55
C ASN A 54 -3.05 -0.43 2.71
N LYS A 55 -2.70 -1.69 2.98
CA LYS A 55 -3.24 -2.44 4.14
C LYS A 55 -2.71 -1.95 5.48
N GLY A 56 -1.53 -1.33 5.51
CA GLY A 56 -0.92 -0.74 6.71
C GLY A 56 -1.10 0.77 6.82
N ALA A 57 -1.74 1.42 5.84
CA ALA A 57 -1.66 2.87 5.68
C ALA A 57 -2.40 3.67 6.77
N PHE A 58 -3.36 3.04 7.45
CA PHE A 58 -4.12 3.63 8.55
C PHE A 58 -3.25 3.94 9.80
N LEU A 59 -2.05 3.35 9.91
CA LEU A 59 -1.11 3.57 11.01
C LEU A 59 -0.09 4.67 10.73
N ILE A 60 -0.17 5.32 9.57
CA ILE A 60 0.87 6.23 9.09
C ILE A 60 0.44 7.68 9.32
N ASP A 61 1.04 8.30 10.33
CA ASP A 61 0.81 9.71 10.66
C ASP A 61 1.84 10.65 10.01
N GLU A 62 3.02 10.12 9.68
CA GLU A 62 4.09 10.89 9.08
C GLU A 62 3.72 11.34 7.66
N THR A 63 3.58 12.65 7.46
CA THR A 63 3.15 13.25 6.19
C THR A 63 4.04 12.80 5.02
N HIS A 64 5.36 12.74 5.22
CA HIS A 64 6.28 12.34 4.16
C HIS A 64 6.08 10.88 3.72
N GLN A 65 5.77 9.96 4.65
CA GLN A 65 5.45 8.57 4.33
C GLN A 65 4.13 8.45 3.60
N ARG A 66 3.08 9.16 4.06
CA ARG A 66 1.77 9.19 3.38
C ARG A 66 1.91 9.65 1.94
N ILE A 67 2.68 10.72 1.71
CA ILE A 67 2.94 11.27 0.37
C ILE A 67 3.74 10.30 -0.50
N LYS A 68 4.75 9.62 0.06
CA LYS A 68 5.50 8.56 -0.65
C LYS A 68 4.55 7.46 -1.13
N ILE A 69 3.65 6.98 -0.27
CA ILE A 69 2.70 5.92 -0.62
C ILE A 69 1.67 6.43 -1.64
N ALA A 70 1.19 7.66 -1.50
CA ALA A 70 0.29 8.28 -2.47
C ALA A 70 0.91 8.35 -3.88
N ARG A 71 2.21 8.67 -3.98
CA ARG A 71 2.95 8.65 -5.27
C ARG A 71 3.05 7.25 -5.86
N LEU A 72 3.33 6.23 -5.03
CA LEU A 72 3.38 4.84 -5.51
C LEU A 72 2.01 4.37 -5.99
N ASN A 73 0.94 4.74 -5.30
CA ASN A 73 -0.42 4.46 -5.73
C ASN A 73 -0.78 5.14 -7.06
N LEU A 74 -0.38 6.39 -7.27
CA LEU A 74 -0.55 7.06 -8.55
C LEU A 74 0.18 6.31 -9.68
N GLN A 75 1.42 5.88 -9.45
CA GLN A 75 2.18 5.09 -10.43
C GLN A 75 1.51 3.75 -10.74
N ALA A 76 1.00 3.05 -9.71
CA ALA A 76 0.29 1.79 -9.88
C ALA A 76 -1.00 1.99 -10.68
N ALA A 77 -1.76 3.07 -10.38
CA ALA A 77 -2.95 3.42 -11.12
C ALA A 77 -2.69 3.69 -12.59
N GLN A 78 -1.69 4.52 -12.90
CA GLN A 78 -1.30 4.85 -14.28
C GLN A 78 -0.93 3.58 -15.07
N LYS A 79 -0.14 2.68 -14.45
CA LYS A 79 0.20 1.39 -15.07
C LYS A 79 -1.03 0.50 -15.26
N SER A 80 -1.93 0.42 -14.28
CA SER A 80 -3.18 -0.32 -14.42
C SER A 80 -4.04 0.23 -15.56
N LYS A 81 -4.15 1.55 -15.74
CA LYS A 81 -4.86 2.16 -16.88
C LYS A 81 -4.23 1.75 -18.21
N LEU A 82 -2.90 1.79 -18.32
CA LEU A 82 -2.19 1.38 -19.54
C LEU A 82 -2.43 -0.10 -19.91
N LEU A 83 -2.68 -0.95 -18.91
CA LEU A 83 -3.01 -2.38 -19.10
C LEU A 83 -4.52 -2.63 -19.29
N GLY A 84 -5.35 -1.59 -19.37
CA GLY A 84 -6.82 -1.71 -19.47
C GLY A 84 -7.50 -2.17 -18.17
N ALA A 85 -6.77 -2.19 -17.05
CA ALA A 85 -7.25 -2.61 -15.74
C ALA A 85 -7.81 -1.43 -14.93
N PHE A 86 -8.97 -0.91 -15.35
CA PHE A 86 -9.56 0.30 -14.76
C PHE A 86 -10.03 0.13 -13.31
N VAL A 87 -10.52 -1.05 -12.92
CA VAL A 87 -10.96 -1.31 -11.54
C VAL A 87 -9.78 -1.24 -10.55
N PRO A 88 -8.63 -1.94 -10.78
CA PRO A 88 -7.43 -1.73 -9.99
C PRO A 88 -6.93 -0.28 -10.01
N ALA A 89 -7.00 0.39 -11.16
CA ALA A 89 -6.57 1.79 -11.27
C ALA A 89 -7.37 2.70 -10.32
N ALA A 90 -8.70 2.60 -10.34
CA ALA A 90 -9.58 3.38 -9.46
C ALA A 90 -9.32 3.07 -7.98
N PHE A 91 -9.08 1.80 -7.63
CA PHE A 91 -8.69 1.41 -6.27
C PHE A 91 -7.40 2.12 -5.83
N TYR A 92 -6.35 2.11 -6.65
CA TYR A 92 -5.08 2.76 -6.32
C TYR A 92 -5.22 4.29 -6.24
N LEU A 93 -5.98 4.92 -7.15
CA LEU A 93 -6.23 6.36 -7.08
C LEU A 93 -6.93 6.75 -5.77
N ASN A 94 -7.99 6.02 -5.39
CA ASN A 94 -8.71 6.26 -4.14
C ASN A 94 -7.81 6.06 -2.92
N ALA A 95 -6.98 5.01 -2.91
CA ALA A 95 -6.01 4.78 -1.86
C ALA A 95 -4.94 5.89 -1.78
N GLY A 96 -4.50 6.44 -2.92
CA GLY A 96 -3.59 7.58 -2.96
C GLY A 96 -4.22 8.86 -2.42
N MET A 97 -5.47 9.13 -2.79
CA MET A 97 -6.21 10.32 -2.35
C MET A 97 -6.51 10.30 -0.85
N SER A 98 -6.82 9.14 -0.26
CA SER A 98 -7.09 9.02 1.19
C SER A 98 -5.87 9.33 2.06
N LEU A 99 -4.67 9.31 1.47
CA LEU A 99 -3.42 9.62 2.16
C LEU A 99 -3.08 11.11 2.16
N LEU A 100 -3.75 11.91 1.34
CA LEU A 100 -3.55 13.36 1.28
C LEU A 100 -4.11 14.04 2.54
N GLY A 101 -3.36 14.98 3.09
CA GLY A 101 -3.78 15.81 4.21
C GLY A 101 -4.30 17.17 3.74
N LYS A 102 -4.80 17.99 4.68
CA LYS A 102 -5.36 19.33 4.39
C LYS A 102 -4.40 20.24 3.62
N ASN A 103 -3.10 20.15 3.91
CA ASN A 103 -2.08 20.99 3.27
C ASN A 103 -1.48 20.36 1.99
N SER A 104 -1.94 19.18 1.57
CA SER A 104 -1.34 18.48 0.43
C SER A 104 -1.49 19.25 -0.88
N TRP A 105 -2.60 19.98 -1.08
CA TRP A 105 -2.79 20.81 -2.27
C TRP A 105 -1.78 21.95 -2.38
N ASN A 106 -1.36 22.53 -1.26
CA ASN A 106 -0.37 23.62 -1.26
C ASN A 106 1.06 23.08 -1.42
N ASN A 107 1.37 21.98 -0.72
CA ASN A 107 2.75 21.48 -0.63
C ASN A 107 3.10 20.44 -1.71
N TYR A 108 2.08 19.79 -2.29
CA TYR A 108 2.23 18.69 -3.25
C TYR A 108 1.19 18.82 -4.38
N TYR A 109 1.00 20.03 -4.89
CA TYR A 109 0.01 20.37 -5.90
C TYR A 109 -0.04 19.38 -7.05
N ASP A 110 1.11 19.09 -7.69
CA ASP A 110 1.18 18.18 -8.84
C ASP A 110 0.67 16.77 -8.52
N LEU A 111 0.99 16.26 -7.32
CA LEU A 111 0.53 14.94 -6.90
C LEU A 111 -1.00 14.92 -6.74
N CYS A 112 -1.55 15.95 -6.08
CA CYS A 112 -2.99 16.09 -5.94
C CYS A 112 -3.65 16.18 -7.32
N LEU A 113 -3.18 17.11 -8.16
CA LEU A 113 -3.72 17.31 -9.50
C LEU A 113 -3.74 16.00 -10.29
N HIS A 114 -2.64 15.26 -10.35
CA HIS A 114 -2.57 14.00 -11.09
C HIS A 114 -3.48 12.92 -10.51
N LEU A 115 -3.59 12.80 -9.18
CA LEU A 115 -4.49 11.83 -8.55
C LEU A 115 -5.95 12.12 -8.89
N TYR A 116 -6.38 13.38 -8.77
CA TYR A 116 -7.76 13.77 -9.03
C TYR A 116 -8.10 13.80 -10.54
N SER A 117 -7.20 14.26 -11.40
CA SER A 117 -7.44 14.29 -12.86
C SER A 117 -7.51 12.86 -13.43
N SER A 118 -6.68 11.95 -12.93
CA SER A 118 -6.66 10.55 -13.39
C SER A 118 -7.95 9.78 -13.08
N CYS A 119 -8.77 10.27 -12.13
CA CYS A 119 -10.10 9.72 -11.83
C CYS A 119 -11.20 10.21 -12.78
N ALA A 120 -11.00 11.36 -13.42
CA ALA A 120 -11.98 11.97 -14.33
C ALA A 120 -11.89 11.45 -15.78
N GLU A 121 -10.81 10.74 -16.09
CA GLU A 121 -10.50 10.08 -17.38
C GLU A 121 -10.79 8.58 -17.35
#